data_AF-A0A660HUX4-F1
#
_entry.id   AF-A0A660HUX4-F1
#
_cell.length_a   1.000
_cell.length_b   1.000
_cell.length_c   1.000
_cell.angle_alpha   90.00
_cell.angle_beta   90.00
_cell.angle_gamma   90.00
#
_symmetry.space_group_name_H-M   'P 1'
#
loop_
_entity.id
_entity.type
_entity.pdbx_description
1 polymer ?
#
loop_
_entity_poly.entity_id
_entity_poly.type
_entity_poly.pdbx_seq_one_letter_code
_entity_poly.pdbx_strand_id
1 'polypeptide(L)'
;MIGYFRGFLQSHYYIITVSEEATNDKNFLNMLYKYDLQLKKFVWCVICFRDGSKNWIPEKDAIRIKNELENNENIFTVRLDYLYYGA
;
A
#
# COMPACT_ATOMS: atom_id res chain seq x y z
N MET A 1 -15.11 -1.69 6.11
CA MET A 1 -14.39 -0.59 5.43
C MET A 1 -14.57 -0.82 3.94
N ILE A 2 -15.42 -0.02 3.29
CA ILE A 2 -15.72 -0.16 1.85
C ILE A 2 -14.50 0.38 1.11
N GLY A 3 -13.61 -0.53 0.69
CA GLY A 3 -12.33 -0.19 0.09
C GLY A 3 -12.54 0.36 -1.32
N TYR A 4 -12.19 1.62 -1.52
CA TYR A 4 -12.04 2.18 -2.86
C TYR A 4 -10.85 1.50 -3.54
N PHE A 5 -11.14 0.81 -4.64
CA PHE A 5 -10.15 0.21 -5.53
C PHE A 5 -9.29 1.32 -6.15
N ARG A 6 -8.08 1.53 -5.63
CA ARG A 6 -7.03 2.26 -6.32
C ARG A 6 -5.88 1.30 -6.60
N GLY A 7 -5.80 0.84 -7.85
CA GLY A 7 -4.58 0.25 -8.36
C GLY A 7 -3.46 1.29 -8.32
N PHE A 8 -2.28 0.87 -7.90
CA PHE A 8 -1.13 1.76 -7.75
C PHE A 8 0.03 1.24 -8.58
N LEU A 9 0.57 2.10 -9.44
CA LEU A 9 1.79 1.84 -10.22
C LEU A 9 3.01 2.29 -9.41
N GLN A 10 3.97 1.38 -9.21
CA GLN A 10 5.32 1.73 -8.80
C GLN A 10 6.31 0.98 -9.67
N SER A 11 7.02 1.77 -10.49
CA SER A 11 8.05 1.50 -11.50
C SER A 11 7.96 0.28 -12.41
N HIS A 12 7.48 -0.90 -12.01
CA HIS A 12 7.33 -2.09 -12.87
C HIS A 12 6.23 -3.06 -12.39
N TYR A 13 5.40 -2.68 -11.42
CA TYR A 13 4.40 -3.55 -10.82
C TYR A 13 3.01 -2.93 -10.78
N TYR A 14 1.99 -3.72 -11.12
CA TYR A 14 0.58 -3.43 -10.87
C TYR A 14 0.16 -4.08 -9.55
N ILE A 15 -0.12 -3.28 -8.52
CA ILE A 15 -0.72 -3.78 -7.29
C ILE A 15 -2.24 -3.77 -7.47
N ILE A 16 -2.84 -4.97 -7.52
CA ILE A 16 -4.29 -5.15 -7.54
C ILE A 16 -4.68 -5.78 -6.21
N THR A 17 -5.41 -5.04 -5.39
CA THR A 17 -6.00 -5.57 -4.15
C THR A 17 -7.25 -6.35 -4.50
N VAL A 18 -7.32 -7.60 -4.04
CA VAL A 18 -8.49 -8.47 -4.17
C VAL A 18 -9.00 -8.88 -2.79
N SER A 19 -10.25 -9.35 -2.70
CA SER A 19 -10.77 -9.91 -1.45
C SER A 19 -9.99 -11.17 -1.05
N GLU A 20 -9.98 -11.50 0.23
CA GLU A 20 -9.36 -12.73 0.72
C GLU A 20 -10.01 -13.98 0.08
N GLU A 21 -11.32 -13.96 -0.12
CA GLU A 21 -12.08 -15.02 -0.81
C GLU A 21 -11.56 -15.28 -2.22
N ALA A 22 -11.23 -14.22 -2.98
CA ALA A 22 -10.69 -14.34 -4.32
C ALA A 22 -9.37 -15.12 -4.37
N THR A 23 -8.60 -15.13 -3.27
CA THR A 23 -7.34 -15.90 -3.18
C THR A 23 -7.57 -17.42 -3.18
N ASN A 24 -8.79 -17.87 -2.95
CA ASN A 24 -9.20 -19.28 -3.00
C ASN A 24 -10.11 -19.60 -4.19
N ASP A 25 -10.51 -18.60 -4.99
CA ASP A 25 -11.39 -18.80 -6.15
C ASP A 25 -10.64 -19.47 -7.31
N LYS A 26 -11.15 -20.60 -7.79
CA LYS A 26 -10.50 -21.40 -8.84
C LYS A 26 -10.41 -20.66 -10.18
N ASN A 27 -11.42 -19.86 -10.54
CA ASN A 27 -11.43 -19.15 -11.81
C ASN A 27 -10.39 -18.01 -11.78
N PHE A 28 -10.29 -17.31 -10.66
CA PHE A 28 -9.28 -16.29 -10.42
C PHE A 28 -7.87 -16.86 -10.48
N LEU A 29 -7.60 -17.96 -9.75
CA LEU A 29 -6.29 -18.61 -9.76
C LEU A 29 -5.90 -19.13 -11.14
N ASN A 30 -6.85 -19.71 -11.90
CA ASN A 30 -6.60 -20.18 -13.25
C ASN A 30 -6.29 -19.02 -14.21
N MET A 31 -6.92 -17.87 -14.02
CA MET A 31 -6.63 -16.65 -14.78
C MET A 31 -5.20 -16.16 -14.49
N LEU A 32 -4.78 -16.12 -13.22
CA LEU A 32 -3.40 -15.78 -12.85
C LEU A 32 -2.39 -16.72 -13.51
N TYR A 33 -2.63 -18.03 -13.44
CA TYR A 33 -1.77 -19.04 -14.06
C TYR A 33 -1.67 -18.85 -15.58
N LYS A 34 -2.80 -18.64 -16.27
CA LYS A 34 -2.85 -18.46 -17.72
C LYS A 34 -2.00 -17.28 -18.21
N TYR A 35 -1.88 -16.23 -17.40
CA TYR A 35 -1.14 -15.01 -17.73
C TYR A 35 0.21 -14.91 -17.04
N ASP A 36 0.71 -15.98 -16.41
CA ASP A 36 1.96 -16.02 -15.65
C ASP A 36 2.07 -14.90 -14.59
N LEU A 37 0.94 -14.62 -13.92
CA LEU A 37 0.84 -13.62 -12.87
C LEU A 37 1.05 -14.28 -11.50
N GLN A 38 1.99 -13.75 -10.72
CA GLN A 38 2.26 -14.23 -9.37
C GLN A 38 1.35 -13.54 -8.34
N LEU A 39 0.66 -14.33 -7.52
CA LEU A 39 -0.05 -13.82 -6.34
C LEU A 39 0.94 -13.63 -5.19
N LYS A 40 1.11 -12.39 -4.72
CA LYS A 40 1.88 -12.08 -3.51
C LYS A 40 0.94 -11.54 -2.44
N LYS A 41 1.00 -12.11 -1.24
CA LYS A 41 0.32 -11.57 -0.06
C LYS A 41 1.18 -10.49 0.56
N PHE A 42 0.58 -9.35 0.89
CA PHE A 42 1.23 -8.27 1.63
C PHE A 42 0.26 -7.72 2.66
N VAL A 43 0.80 -7.07 3.69
CA VAL A 43 0.02 -6.35 4.69
C VAL A 43 0.01 -4.88 4.33
N TRP A 44 -1.17 -4.28 4.22
CA TRP A 44 -1.31 -2.83 4.12
C TRP A 44 -1.43 -2.25 5.53
N CYS A 45 -0.46 -1.42 5.93
CA CYS A 45 -0.44 -0.77 7.24
C CYS A 45 -0.53 0.74 7.08
N VAL A 46 -1.36 1.40 7.89
CA VAL A 46 -1.41 2.86 8.03
C VAL A 46 -0.76 3.22 9.35
N ILE A 47 0.36 3.95 9.29
CA ILE A 47 1.07 4.43 10.47
C ILE A 47 0.76 5.92 10.65
N CYS A 48 0.09 6.26 11.75
CA CYS A 48 -0.19 7.65 12.10
C CYS A 48 0.74 8.10 13.22
N PHE A 49 1.61 9.06 12.93
CA PHE A 49 2.40 9.75 13.95
C PHE A 49 1.57 10.86 14.59
N ARG A 50 1.34 10.76 15.90
CA ARG A 50 0.60 11.75 16.70
C ARG A 50 1.46 12.22 17.86
N ASP A 51 1.59 13.54 18.03
CA ASP A 51 2.22 14.15 19.22
C ASP A 51 1.18 14.50 20.30
N GLY A 52 0.11 13.71 20.43
CA GLY A 52 -1.00 13.97 21.34
C GLY A 52 -1.88 15.19 20.98
N SER A 53 -1.37 16.18 20.23
CA SER A 53 -2.08 17.40 19.85
C SER A 53 -2.27 17.57 18.34
N LYS A 54 -1.41 16.95 17.53
CA LYS A 54 -1.41 17.02 16.07
C LYS A 54 -1.45 15.64 15.44
N ASN A 55 -2.17 15.55 14.32
CA ASN A 55 -2.25 14.37 13.46
C ASN A 55 -1.28 14.47 12.26
N TRP A 56 -0.22 15.27 12.38
CA TRP A 56 0.75 15.50 11.31
C TRP A 56 2.16 15.62 11.86
N ILE A 57 3.13 15.26 11.03
CA ILE A 57 4.57 15.47 11.27
C ILE A 57 5.13 16.41 10.21
N PRO A 58 6.18 17.18 10.49
CA PRO A 58 6.84 18.02 9.49
C PRO A 58 7.20 17.21 8.24
N GLU A 59 7.04 17.83 7.07
CA GLU A 59 7.30 17.17 5.77
C GLU A 59 8.71 16.59 5.70
N LYS A 60 9.71 17.29 6.24
CA LYS A 60 11.10 16.81 6.33
C LYS A 60 11.21 15.49 7.10
N ASP A 61 10.49 15.36 8.20
CA ASP A 61 10.49 14.13 9.00
C ASP A 61 9.71 13.02 8.28
N ALA A 62 8.60 13.36 7.60
CA ALA A 62 7.84 12.42 6.79
C ALA A 62 8.68 11.84 5.65
N ILE A 63 9.44 12.68 4.94
CA ILE A 63 10.36 12.28 3.88
C ILE A 63 11.49 11.41 4.44
N ARG A 64 12.08 11.79 5.58
CA ARG A 64 13.13 10.97 6.23
C ARG A 64 12.61 9.58 6.57
N ILE A 65 11.47 9.49 7.24
CA ILE A 65 10.84 8.21 7.63
C ILE A 65 10.49 7.39 6.40
N LYS A 66 9.94 8.00 5.34
CA LYS A 66 9.67 7.34 4.07
C LYS A 66 10.94 6.69 3.51
N ASN A 67 12.05 7.44 3.43
CA ASN A 67 13.31 6.92 2.89
C ASN A 67 13.90 5.80 3.76
N GLU A 68 13.83 5.92 5.08
CA GLU A 68 14.27 4.88 6.01
C GLU A 68 13.47 3.59 5.85
N LEU A 69 12.15 3.70 5.70
CA LEU A 69 11.26 2.55 5.48
C LEU A 69 11.45 1.93 4.09
N GLU A 70 11.62 2.73 3.04
CA GLU A 70 11.87 2.24 1.67
C GLU A 70 13.22 1.53 1.53
N ASN A 71 14.18 1.81 2.42
CA ASN A 71 15.46 1.08 2.47
C ASN A 71 15.34 -0.29 3.15
N ASN A 72 14.20 -0.64 3.75
CA ASN A 72 13.97 -1.95 4.33
C ASN A 72 13.49 -2.94 3.26
N GLU A 73 14.22 -4.03 3.06
CA GLU A 73 13.90 -5.07 2.07
C GLU A 73 12.51 -5.73 2.24
N ASN A 74 11.95 -5.68 3.45
CA ASN A 74 10.63 -6.23 3.74
C ASN A 74 9.48 -5.26 3.39
N ILE A 75 9.80 -4.01 3.06
CA ILE A 75 8.82 -2.99 2.75
C ILE A 75 8.76 -2.81 1.23
N PHE A 76 7.60 -3.14 0.66
CA PHE A 76 7.40 -3.05 -0.79
C PHE A 76 7.19 -1.61 -1.29
N THR A 77 6.45 -0.80 -0.54
CA THR A 77 6.12 0.58 -0.91
C THR A 77 5.75 1.38 0.33
N VAL A 78 6.09 2.67 0.33
CA VAL A 78 5.69 3.63 1.36
C VAL A 78 5.05 4.83 0.68
N ARG A 79 3.85 5.18 1.12
CA ARG A 79 3.13 6.36 0.64
C ARG A 79 2.86 7.28 1.80
N LEU A 80 3.19 8.56 1.60
CA LEU A 80 2.77 9.61 2.51
C LEU A 80 1.33 9.96 2.18
N ASP A 81 0.45 9.80 3.16
CA ASP A 81 -0.94 10.21 3.06
C ASP A 81 -1.05 11.65 3.58
N TYR A 82 -1.22 12.60 2.67
CA TYR A 82 -1.40 14.00 3.02
C TYR A 82 -2.90 14.29 3.14
N LEU A 83 -3.37 14.50 4.37
CA LEU A 83 -4.68 15.11 4.58
C LEU A 83 -4.60 16.57 4.13
N TYR A 84 -5.04 16.86 2.91
CA TYR A 84 -5.34 18.23 2.49
C TYR A 84 -6.53 18.72 3.31
N TYR A 85 -6.27 19.39 4.43
CA TYR A 85 -7.25 20.31 5.00
C TYR A 85 -7.26 21.54 4.10
N GLY A 86 -8.27 21.63 3.23
CA GLY A 86 -8.50 22.82 2.41
C GLY A 86 -8.57 24.05 3.30
N ALA A 87 -7.81 25.08 2.92
CA ALA A 87 -7.89 26.43 3.46
C ALA A 87 -9.16 27.13 2.98
#